data_AF-A0A7S2QDP0-F1
#
_entry.id   AF-A0A7S2QDP0-F1
#
_cell.length_a   1.000
_cell.length_b   1.000
_cell.length_c   1.000
_cell.angle_alpha   90.00
_cell.angle_beta   90.00
_cell.angle_gamma   90.00
#
_symmetry.space_group_name_H-M   'P 1'
#
loop_
_entity.id
_entity.type
_entity.pdbx_description
1 polymer ?
#
loop_
_entity_poly.entity_id
_entity_poly.type
_entity_poly.pdbx_seq_one_letter_code
_entity_poly.pdbx_strand_id
1 'polypeptide(L)'
;GMSVGWHADDESLFQGKFRDITIISISFGVKRKFELRLNWPEEGEELVTEMMLGSGDLMTMEGMAQKHFMHRVPKEESVQGPRINLTWRWVLKHSPQCPSQ
;
A
#
# COMPACT_ATOMS: atom_id res chain seq x y z
N GLY A 1 -8.42 16.71 -2.38
CA GLY A 1 -7.41 15.79 -2.94
C GLY A 1 -7.83 14.37 -2.66
N MET A 2 -7.59 13.46 -3.61
CA MET A 2 -7.78 12.02 -3.41
C MET A 2 -6.80 11.52 -2.32
N SER A 3 -7.28 10.62 -1.47
CA SER A 3 -6.52 9.95 -0.41
C SER A 3 -6.86 8.47 -0.42
N VAL A 4 -5.92 7.65 0.01
CA VAL A 4 -6.18 6.24 0.30
C VAL A 4 -6.09 6.07 1.80
N GLY A 5 -7.14 5.55 2.43
CA GLY A 5 -7.18 5.32 3.88
C GLY A 5 -6.22 4.21 4.31
N TRP A 6 -6.15 3.95 5.62
CA TRP A 6 -5.41 2.81 6.14
C TRP A 6 -5.99 1.52 5.60
N HIS A 7 -5.18 0.73 4.91
CA HIS A 7 -5.53 -0.58 4.37
C HIS A 7 -4.28 -1.46 4.25
N ALA A 8 -4.50 -2.74 4.00
CA ALA A 8 -3.48 -3.66 3.51
C ALA A 8 -4.02 -4.30 2.23
N ASP A 9 -3.15 -4.71 1.31
CA ASP A 9 -3.51 -5.47 0.12
C ASP A 9 -3.72 -6.95 0.50
N ASP A 10 -4.78 -7.20 1.27
CA ASP A 10 -5.03 -8.45 1.97
C ASP A 10 -6.12 -9.33 1.34
N GLU A 11 -6.52 -9.01 0.11
CA GLU A 11 -7.48 -9.77 -0.65
C GLU A 11 -7.03 -11.22 -0.80
N SER A 12 -7.98 -12.14 -0.70
CA SER A 12 -7.73 -13.57 -0.85
C SER A 12 -7.09 -13.92 -2.20
N LEU A 13 -7.28 -13.08 -3.22
CA LEU A 13 -6.65 -13.22 -4.54
C LEU A 13 -5.12 -13.25 -4.47
N PHE A 14 -4.53 -12.43 -3.59
CA PHE A 14 -3.09 -12.22 -3.47
C PHE A 14 -2.45 -13.10 -2.39
N GLN A 15 -3.25 -13.62 -1.43
CA GLN A 15 -2.79 -14.47 -0.32
C GLN A 15 -1.76 -13.82 0.62
N GLY A 16 -1.62 -12.48 0.62
CA GLY A 16 -0.62 -11.75 1.42
C GLY A 16 -0.74 -11.86 2.95
N LYS A 17 -1.90 -12.32 3.45
CA LYS A 17 -2.09 -12.66 4.88
C LYS A 17 -1.46 -13.99 5.31
N PHE A 18 -1.22 -14.89 4.35
CA PHE A 18 -0.90 -16.29 4.64
C PHE A 18 0.49 -16.71 4.15
N ARG A 19 1.13 -15.90 3.30
CA ARG A 19 2.46 -16.16 2.78
C ARG A 19 3.16 -14.89 2.32
N ASP A 20 4.46 -15.03 2.15
CA ASP A 20 5.30 -14.01 1.55
C ASP A 20 4.83 -13.69 0.13
N ILE A 21 4.66 -12.40 -0.13
CA ILE A 21 4.36 -11.85 -1.45
C ILE A 21 5.21 -10.62 -1.72
N THR A 22 5.36 -10.27 -3.00
CA THR A 22 5.99 -9.02 -3.43
C THR A 22 4.97 -8.17 -4.15
N ILE A 23 4.74 -6.96 -3.65
CA ILE A 23 3.95 -5.93 -4.33
C ILE A 23 4.91 -4.83 -4.79
N ILE A 24 4.79 -4.42 -6.05
CA ILE A 24 5.62 -3.36 -6.64
C ILE A 24 4.73 -2.15 -6.86
N SER A 25 5.14 -0.99 -6.36
CA SER A 25 4.43 0.27 -6.49
C SER A 25 5.34 1.31 -7.15
N ILE A 26 4.90 1.91 -8.25
CA ILE A 26 5.63 2.97 -8.96
C ILE A 26 4.79 4.24 -8.98
N SER A 27 5.41 5.36 -8.58
CA SER A 27 4.76 6.67 -8.47
C SER A 27 5.14 7.59 -9.62
N PHE A 28 4.17 8.34 -10.15
CA PHE A 28 4.39 9.40 -11.14
C PHE A 28 3.64 10.68 -10.73
N GLY A 29 4.22 11.84 -11.05
CA GLY A 29 3.63 13.15 -10.74
C GLY A 29 4.05 13.71 -9.37
N VAL A 30 3.13 14.40 -8.69
CA VAL A 30 3.49 15.13 -7.45
C VAL A 30 3.89 14.19 -6.32
N LYS A 31 4.92 14.61 -5.56
CA LYS A 31 5.44 13.88 -4.42
C LYS A 31 4.40 13.82 -3.30
N ARG A 32 4.19 12.63 -2.72
CA ARG A 32 3.21 12.40 -1.65
C ARG A 32 3.80 11.55 -0.54
N LYS A 33 3.26 11.72 0.66
CA LYS A 33 3.58 10.86 1.80
C LYS A 33 2.94 9.49 1.64
N PHE A 34 3.72 8.44 1.89
CA PHE A 34 3.26 7.08 2.09
C PHE A 34 3.55 6.72 3.54
N GLU A 35 2.52 6.36 4.29
CA GLU A 35 2.63 6.02 5.70
C GLU A 35 2.39 4.54 5.90
N LEU A 36 3.15 3.94 6.81
CA LEU A 36 3.09 2.53 7.20
C LEU A 36 2.94 2.45 8.72
N ARG A 37 2.02 1.62 9.22
CA ARG A 37 1.83 1.36 10.65
C ARG A 37 1.61 -0.12 10.92
N LEU A 38 1.78 -0.55 12.16
CA LEU A 38 1.40 -1.91 12.58
C LEU A 38 -0.12 -2.13 12.42
N ASN A 39 -0.49 -3.30 11.93
CA ASN A 39 -1.89 -3.72 11.76
C ASN A 39 -2.51 -4.16 13.11
N TRP A 40 -1.70 -4.75 13.98
CA TRP A 40 -2.09 -5.23 15.31
C TRP A 40 -1.12 -4.70 16.37
N PRO A 41 -1.10 -3.38 16.63
CA PRO A 41 -0.19 -2.80 17.62
C PRO A 41 -0.57 -3.24 19.04
N GLU A 42 0.43 -3.43 19.90
CA GLU A 42 0.22 -3.53 21.34
C GLU A 42 -0.09 -2.15 21.96
N GLU A 43 -0.56 -2.12 23.20
CA GLU A 43 -0.87 -0.86 23.89
C GLU A 43 0.39 0.01 24.01
N GLY A 44 0.35 1.20 23.40
CA GLY A 44 1.48 2.12 23.34
C GLY A 44 2.37 1.99 22.09
N GLU A 45 2.11 1.02 21.20
CA GLU A 45 2.80 0.91 19.91
C GLU A 45 2.10 1.76 18.83
N GLU A 46 2.57 3.00 18.63
CA GLU A 46 2.18 3.83 17.49
C GLU A 46 3.33 4.02 16.51
N LEU A 47 4.02 2.93 16.14
CA LEU A 47 5.07 3.05 15.13
C LEU A 47 4.44 3.33 13.76
N VAL A 48 4.49 4.62 13.37
CA VAL A 48 4.20 5.08 12.03
C VAL A 48 5.53 5.45 11.36
N THR A 49 5.90 4.70 10.32
CA THR A 49 7.01 5.08 9.44
C THR A 49 6.43 5.78 8.21
N GLU A 50 7.10 6.82 7.75
CA GLU A 50 6.71 7.55 6.55
C GLU A 50 7.83 7.59 5.51
N MET A 51 7.43 7.58 4.24
CA MET A 51 8.31 7.70 3.09
C MET A 51 7.70 8.73 2.13
N MET A 52 8.53 9.59 1.56
CA MET A 52 8.06 10.56 0.57
C MET A 52 8.37 10.06 -0.84
N LEU A 53 7.33 9.67 -1.58
CA LEU A 53 7.45 9.09 -2.93
C LEU A 53 7.15 10.14 -4.00
N GLY A 54 8.15 10.48 -4.80
CA GLY A 54 8.10 11.36 -5.96
C GLY A 54 7.91 10.63 -7.29
N SER A 55 7.98 11.38 -8.39
CA SER A 55 7.86 10.83 -9.73
C SER A 55 9.08 9.96 -10.08
N GLY A 56 8.84 8.74 -10.52
CA GLY A 56 9.87 7.74 -10.86
C GLY A 56 10.27 6.85 -9.68
N ASP A 57 9.80 7.14 -8.46
CA ASP A 57 10.13 6.31 -7.30
C ASP A 57 9.40 4.96 -7.38
N LEU A 58 10.17 3.89 -7.18
CA LEU A 58 9.72 2.52 -7.06
C LEU A 58 9.86 2.08 -5.60
N MET A 59 8.81 1.46 -5.08
CA MET A 59 8.76 0.90 -3.73
C MET A 59 8.24 -0.54 -3.82
N THR A 60 8.85 -1.43 -3.05
CA THR A 60 8.35 -2.80 -2.87
C THR A 60 7.80 -3.00 -1.46
N MET A 61 6.74 -3.79 -1.35
CA MET A 61 6.27 -4.35 -0.08
C MET A 61 6.45 -5.86 -0.15
N GLU A 62 7.35 -6.39 0.66
CA GLU A 62 7.84 -7.77 0.57
C GLU A 62 7.60 -8.57 1.86
N GLY A 63 7.74 -9.89 1.76
CA GLY A 63 7.49 -10.81 2.87
C GLY A 63 6.04 -10.77 3.34
N MET A 64 5.85 -10.80 4.66
CA MET A 64 4.53 -10.78 5.31
C MET A 64 3.99 -9.35 5.55
N ALA A 65 4.41 -8.36 4.75
CA ALA A 65 4.05 -6.95 4.95
C ALA A 65 2.52 -6.74 5.07
N GLN A 66 1.72 -7.37 4.21
CA GLN A 66 0.25 -7.22 4.21
C GLN A 66 -0.45 -7.87 5.41
N LYS A 67 0.25 -8.75 6.15
CA LYS A 67 -0.25 -9.30 7.41
C LYS A 67 0.01 -8.35 8.58
N HIS A 68 1.24 -7.83 8.65
CA HIS A 68 1.75 -7.13 9.82
C HIS A 68 1.58 -5.62 9.78
N PHE A 69 1.44 -5.02 8.59
CA PHE A 69 1.37 -3.58 8.42
C PHE A 69 0.15 -3.17 7.61
N MET A 70 -0.34 -1.96 7.91
CA MET A 70 -1.27 -1.21 7.07
C MET A 70 -0.54 -0.01 6.49
N HIS A 71 -0.95 0.42 5.31
CA HIS A 71 -0.43 1.61 4.67
C HIS A 71 -1.53 2.57 4.23
N ARG A 72 -1.17 3.84 4.05
CA ARG A 72 -2.07 4.87 3.53
C ARG A 72 -1.32 5.95 2.75
N VAL A 73 -2.08 6.71 1.97
CA VAL A 73 -1.62 7.96 1.36
C VAL A 73 -2.53 9.08 1.88
N PRO A 74 -2.10 9.84 2.91
CA PRO A 74 -2.94 10.84 3.54
C PRO A 74 -3.27 12.00 2.57
N LYS A 75 -4.33 12.74 2.90
CA LYS A 75 -4.66 13.98 2.20
C LYS A 75 -3.70 15.07 2.68
N GLU A 76 -3.00 15.70 1.74
CA GLU A 76 -2.06 16.80 2.01
C GLU A 76 -2.59 18.07 1.35
N GLU A 77 -2.84 19.12 2.14
CA GLU A 77 -3.44 20.38 1.63
C GLU A 77 -2.47 21.19 0.77
N SER A 78 -1.17 21.08 1.06
CA SER A 78 -0.10 21.79 0.33
C SER A 78 0.24 21.16 -1.02
N VAL A 79 -0.20 19.93 -1.30
CA VAL A 79 0.17 19.23 -2.53
C VAL A 79 -0.79 19.59 -3.66
N GLN A 80 -0.27 20.36 -4.62
CA GLN A 80 -1.00 20.80 -5.80
C GLN A 80 -0.51 20.05 -7.04
N GLY A 81 -1.37 19.19 -7.58
CA GLY A 81 -1.15 18.50 -8.85
C GLY A 81 -1.56 17.02 -8.83
N PRO A 82 -1.63 16.38 -10.02
CA PRO A 82 -2.01 14.98 -10.14
C PRO A 82 -0.87 14.04 -9.72
N ARG A 83 -1.24 12.89 -9.16
CA ARG A 83 -0.35 11.75 -8.90
C ARG A 83 -1.00 10.49 -9.45
N ILE A 84 -0.20 9.67 -10.12
CA ILE A 84 -0.57 8.34 -10.57
C ILE A 84 0.28 7.33 -9.80
N ASN A 85 -0.34 6.25 -9.34
CA ASN A 85 0.36 5.13 -8.72
C ASN A 85 -0.02 3.86 -9.48
N LEU A 86 0.98 3.13 -9.96
CA LEU A 86 0.78 1.84 -10.58
C LEU A 86 1.25 0.77 -9.59
N THR A 87 0.35 -0.14 -9.22
CA THR A 87 0.64 -1.22 -8.28
C THR A 87 0.53 -2.57 -8.98
N TRP A 88 1.62 -3.31 -9.06
CA TRP A 88 1.64 -4.68 -9.55
C TRP A 88 1.52 -5.65 -8.39
N ARG A 89 0.60 -6.60 -8.54
CA ARG A 89 0.31 -7.67 -7.59
C ARG A 89 0.27 -9.00 -8.33
N TRP A 90 0.63 -10.07 -7.62
CA TRP A 90 0.55 -11.42 -8.14
C TRP A 90 -0.78 -12.05 -7.75
N VAL A 91 -1.56 -12.45 -8.76
CA VAL A 91 -2.80 -13.19 -8.55
C VAL A 91 -2.47 -14.66 -8.33
N LEU A 92 -2.69 -15.17 -7.12
CA LEU A 92 -2.37 -16.54 -6.72
C LEU A 92 -3.59 -17.46 -6.61
N LYS A 93 -4.77 -16.92 -6.27
CA LYS A 93 -6.02 -17.69 -6.16
C LYS A 93 -7.13 -17.04 -6.97
N HIS A 94 -7.00 -17.10 -8.29
CA HIS A 94 -8.09 -16.68 -9.17
C HIS A 94 -9.23 -17.71 -9.17
N SER A 95 -10.46 -17.23 -9.17
CA SER A 95 -11.67 -18.02 -9.43
C SER A 95 -12.57 -17.28 -10.42
N PRO A 96 -13.49 -17.98 -11.11
CA PRO A 96 -14.44 -17.34 -12.02
C PRO A 96 -15.36 -16.32 -11.33
N GLN A 97 -15.46 -16.33 -10.01
CA GLN A 97 -16.25 -15.39 -9.21
C GLN A 97 -15.41 -14.23 -8.66
N CYS A 98 -14.12 -14.15 -8.99
CA CYS A 98 -13.32 -13.02 -8.59
C CYS A 98 -13.94 -11.73 -9.14
N PRO A 99 -14.12 -10.68 -8.30
CA PRO A 99 -14.61 -9.40 -8.80
C PRO A 99 -13.67 -8.90 -9.89
N SER A 100 -14.24 -8.47 -11.01
CA SER A 100 -13.53 -7.65 -11.97
C SER A 100 -13.15 -6.36 -11.24
N GLN A 101 -11.87 -6.20 -10.96
CA GLN A 101 -11.29 -4.99 -10.38
C GLN A 101 -11.45 -3.81 -11.34
#